data_AF-A0A1G5DHC2-F1
#
_entry.id   AF-A0A1G5DHC2-F1
#
_cell.length_a   1.000
_cell.length_b   1.000
_cell.length_c   1.000
_cell.angle_alpha   90.00
_cell.angle_beta   90.00
_cell.angle_gamma   90.00
#
_symmetry.space_group_name_H-M   'P 1'
#
loop_
_entity.id
_entity.type
_entity.pdbx_description
1 polymer ?
#
loop_
_entity_poly.entity_id
_entity_poly.type
_entity_poly.pdbx_seq_one_letter_code
_entity_poly.pdbx_strand_id
1 'polypeptide(L)'
;MAPTTFTVVNDATLTAAIAATIQTLVYVAPGITKPVVEALAARLKSQPNLLCTLILDLDPEVYRLGYGTEEGLLALQNLVIQQQLEFRQQAGLRIGLLITDDQTVIYSPTPLLIEAGSISLNKPNAVVILPKSSSTVALMRACAANGDDSETTPLPQDAEIGRSSATPEAVKTSLQALKDVPPKKFDVARVERIFESKIQFVELELTGYRLSSKKVSIPNDLLVGEDSGLKDRLKNNFMLLQGEQTLTVQIPEFDANLEKIKYENGQVKMVVWSESELEKQRKALYDDFLINITSYGWVIMRNRRREFDARVKRLQKQIEAFKDAVEKTLEYTLIDAVCVLADTLLPRIRDNLPARYTKLTSAKPSDVDLLYMIKNDLERTFGSHSGLFSPQLRCVFKDVTYESIQDKNFKALLSAAMRKAGGEGFVRQLFREYDAAPEANGR
;
A
#
# COMPACT_ATOMS: atom_id res chain seq x y z
N MET A 1 -6.65 -49.66 -7.42
CA MET A 1 -5.70 -49.05 -8.37
C MET A 1 -4.31 -49.21 -7.78
N ALA A 2 -3.30 -49.51 -8.60
CA ALA A 2 -1.91 -49.48 -8.14
C ALA A 2 -1.56 -48.04 -7.70
N PRO A 3 -0.76 -47.85 -6.64
CA PRO A 3 -0.30 -46.51 -6.24
C PRO A 3 0.50 -45.87 -7.38
N THR A 4 0.20 -44.61 -7.69
CA THR A 4 0.89 -43.83 -8.72
C THR A 4 2.19 -43.26 -8.15
N THR A 5 3.24 -43.21 -8.99
CA THR A 5 4.57 -42.72 -8.58
C THR A 5 4.59 -41.19 -8.55
N PHE A 6 3.97 -40.55 -9.53
CA PHE A 6 3.73 -39.12 -9.56
C PHE A 6 2.39 -38.81 -8.89
N THR A 7 2.39 -37.75 -8.10
CA THR A 7 1.19 -37.31 -7.38
C THR A 7 1.17 -35.80 -7.24
N VAL A 8 0.11 -35.31 -6.61
CA VAL A 8 -0.05 -33.91 -6.23
C VAL A 8 0.09 -33.82 -4.72
N VAL A 9 0.99 -32.94 -4.28
CA VAL A 9 1.14 -32.56 -2.88
C VAL A 9 0.63 -31.14 -2.67
N ASN A 10 -0.31 -31.03 -1.76
CA ASN A 10 -0.84 -29.81 -1.15
C ASN A 10 -1.06 -30.02 0.35
N ASP A 11 -1.51 -28.97 1.06
CA ASP A 11 -1.74 -29.01 2.50
C ASP A 11 -2.67 -30.15 2.94
N ALA A 12 -3.71 -30.47 2.17
CA ALA A 12 -4.63 -31.55 2.50
C ALA A 12 -3.93 -32.92 2.44
N THR A 13 -3.14 -33.18 1.40
CA THR A 13 -2.38 -34.43 1.28
C THR A 13 -1.28 -34.55 2.33
N LEU A 14 -0.58 -33.45 2.65
CA LEU A 14 0.44 -33.43 3.71
C LEU A 14 -0.20 -33.72 5.07
N THR A 15 -1.31 -33.05 5.37
CA THR A 15 -2.08 -33.25 6.61
C THR A 15 -2.54 -34.69 6.76
N ALA A 16 -3.07 -35.29 5.70
CA ALA A 16 -3.51 -36.68 5.70
C ALA A 16 -2.34 -37.66 5.96
N ALA A 17 -1.20 -37.45 5.29
CA ALA A 17 -0.02 -38.29 5.49
C ALA A 17 0.53 -38.16 6.92
N ILE A 18 0.64 -36.94 7.45
CA ILE A 18 1.07 -36.66 8.84
C ILE A 18 0.14 -37.33 9.85
N ALA A 19 -1.17 -37.27 9.62
CA ALA A 19 -2.15 -37.88 10.52
C ALA A 19 -2.03 -39.41 10.59
N ALA A 20 -1.55 -40.06 9.52
CA ALA A 20 -1.37 -41.50 9.45
C ALA A 20 -0.07 -42.01 10.10
N THR A 21 0.95 -41.16 10.28
CA THR A 21 2.31 -41.55 10.70
C THR A 21 2.42 -42.02 12.14
N ILE A 22 2.82 -43.25 12.42
CA ILE A 22 2.94 -43.84 13.76
C ILE A 22 4.33 -43.66 14.37
N GLN A 23 5.42 -43.91 13.63
CA GLN A 23 6.77 -44.02 14.22
C GLN A 23 7.72 -42.90 13.84
N THR A 24 7.85 -42.58 12.55
CA THR A 24 8.87 -41.66 12.03
C THR A 24 8.25 -40.62 11.13
N LEU A 25 8.45 -39.35 11.47
CA LEU A 25 8.04 -38.20 10.68
C LEU A 25 9.24 -37.28 10.42
N VAL A 26 9.57 -37.05 9.15
CA VAL A 26 10.53 -36.01 8.75
C VAL A 26 9.83 -35.04 7.82
N TYR A 27 9.80 -33.77 8.18
CA TYR A 27 9.26 -32.70 7.33
C TYR A 27 10.37 -31.70 7.01
N VAL A 28 10.68 -31.57 5.72
CA VAL A 28 11.59 -30.58 5.18
C VAL A 28 10.86 -29.77 4.14
N ALA A 29 10.84 -28.45 4.26
CA ALA A 29 10.22 -27.59 3.26
C ALA A 29 10.81 -26.17 3.32
N PRO A 30 10.69 -25.37 2.25
CA PRO A 30 11.04 -23.95 2.30
C PRO A 30 10.18 -23.24 3.36
N GLY A 31 8.85 -23.43 3.34
CA GLY A 31 7.93 -22.83 4.29
C GLY A 31 6.95 -23.85 4.88
N ILE A 32 6.17 -23.39 5.85
CA ILE A 32 5.13 -24.18 6.48
C ILE A 32 3.84 -23.37 6.63
N THR A 33 2.71 -24.05 6.49
CA THR A 33 1.39 -23.46 6.64
C THR A 33 0.74 -23.89 7.95
N LYS A 34 -0.22 -23.09 8.43
CA LYS A 34 -0.95 -23.38 9.67
C LYS A 34 -1.60 -24.78 9.69
N PRO A 35 -2.30 -25.26 8.63
CA PRO A 35 -2.90 -26.59 8.64
C PRO A 35 -1.88 -27.73 8.86
N VAL A 36 -0.70 -27.62 8.25
CA VAL A 36 0.37 -28.62 8.40
C VAL A 36 0.88 -28.63 9.85
N VAL A 37 1.06 -27.46 10.47
CA VAL A 37 1.46 -27.38 11.89
C VAL A 37 0.39 -27.96 12.82
N GLU A 38 -0.88 -27.68 12.57
CA GLU A 38 -1.99 -28.24 13.36
C GLU A 38 -2.03 -29.77 13.26
N ALA A 39 -1.76 -30.32 12.08
CA ALA A 39 -1.64 -31.76 11.86
C ALA A 39 -0.47 -32.37 12.67
N LEU A 40 0.71 -31.71 12.63
CA LEU A 40 1.88 -32.13 13.42
C LEU A 40 1.57 -32.11 14.92
N ALA A 41 0.97 -31.02 15.40
CA ALA A 41 0.59 -30.86 16.81
C ALA A 41 -0.39 -31.94 17.27
N ALA A 42 -1.44 -32.19 16.49
CA ALA A 42 -2.40 -33.24 16.77
C ALA A 42 -1.73 -34.62 16.80
N ARG A 43 -0.81 -34.87 15.87
CA ARG A 43 -0.16 -36.18 15.78
C ARG A 43 0.80 -36.44 16.94
N LEU A 44 1.68 -35.49 17.25
CA LEU A 44 2.59 -35.56 18.39
C LEU A 44 1.85 -35.76 19.72
N LYS A 45 0.69 -35.10 19.88
CA LYS A 45 -0.18 -35.31 21.05
C LYS A 45 -0.74 -36.73 21.12
N SER A 46 -1.11 -37.31 19.98
CA SER A 46 -1.69 -38.66 19.90
C SER A 46 -0.67 -39.79 19.95
N GLN A 47 0.60 -39.53 19.60
CA GLN A 47 1.67 -40.50 19.50
C GLN A 47 2.90 -40.00 20.27
N PRO A 48 3.02 -40.31 21.57
CA PRO A 48 4.12 -39.80 22.41
C PRO A 48 5.51 -40.25 21.98
N ASN A 49 5.60 -41.39 21.27
CA ASN A 49 6.86 -41.98 20.81
C ASN A 49 7.18 -41.63 19.35
N LEU A 50 6.44 -40.71 18.73
CA LEU A 50 6.68 -40.29 17.35
C LEU A 50 8.02 -39.54 17.25
N LEU A 51 8.94 -40.06 16.45
CA LEU A 51 10.20 -39.39 16.13
C LEU A 51 9.94 -38.34 15.05
N CYS A 52 9.96 -37.07 15.43
CA CYS A 52 9.67 -35.96 14.55
C CYS A 52 10.92 -35.12 14.29
N THR A 53 11.29 -34.92 13.03
CA THR A 53 12.35 -33.99 12.59
C THR A 53 11.76 -32.91 11.69
N LEU A 54 11.98 -31.64 12.04
CA LEU A 54 11.50 -30.49 11.29
C LEU A 54 12.68 -29.66 10.80
N ILE A 55 12.75 -29.41 9.49
CA ILE A 55 13.78 -28.58 8.86
C ILE A 55 13.13 -27.56 7.93
N LEU A 56 13.29 -26.27 8.20
CA LEU A 56 12.68 -25.21 7.38
C LEU A 56 13.68 -24.15 6.94
N ASP A 57 13.31 -23.40 5.91
CA ASP A 57 13.91 -22.11 5.63
C ASP A 57 13.15 -21.01 6.41
N LEU A 58 13.91 -20.17 7.12
CA LEU A 58 13.37 -19.06 7.90
C LEU A 58 13.56 -17.70 7.20
N ASP A 59 14.04 -17.70 5.96
CA ASP A 59 14.10 -16.48 5.15
C ASP A 59 12.68 -15.91 4.95
N PRO A 60 12.40 -14.66 5.39
CA PRO A 60 11.12 -14.02 5.17
C PRO A 60 10.67 -13.96 3.71
N GLU A 61 11.59 -13.94 2.74
CA GLU A 61 11.24 -13.99 1.32
C GLU A 61 10.47 -15.26 0.96
N VAL A 62 10.76 -16.40 1.61
CA VAL A 62 10.05 -17.66 1.39
C VAL A 62 8.56 -17.53 1.71
N TYR A 63 8.23 -16.84 2.81
CA TYR A 63 6.86 -16.56 3.22
C TYR A 63 6.21 -15.49 2.35
N ARG A 64 6.96 -14.47 1.90
CA ARG A 64 6.46 -13.46 0.94
C ARG A 64 6.16 -14.01 -0.44
N LEU A 65 6.85 -15.08 -0.86
CA LEU A 65 6.54 -15.81 -2.09
C LEU A 65 5.34 -16.75 -1.93
N GLY A 66 4.93 -17.03 -0.68
CA GLY A 66 3.78 -17.87 -0.37
C GLY A 66 4.11 -19.37 -0.27
N TYR A 67 5.36 -19.74 0.02
CA TYR A 67 5.71 -21.13 0.35
C TYR A 67 5.29 -21.54 1.77
N GLY A 68 4.85 -20.58 2.59
CA GLY A 68 4.35 -20.77 3.94
C GLY A 68 3.51 -19.56 4.37
N THR A 69 3.00 -19.59 5.60
CA THR A 69 2.13 -18.53 6.14
C THR A 69 2.69 -17.98 7.45
N GLU A 70 2.48 -16.69 7.73
CA GLU A 70 2.86 -16.06 9.01
C GLU A 70 2.21 -16.78 10.19
N GLU A 71 0.92 -17.10 10.08
CA GLU A 71 0.17 -17.84 11.10
C GLU A 71 0.74 -19.24 11.33
N GLY A 72 1.24 -19.87 10.26
CA GLY A 72 1.93 -21.17 10.33
C GLY A 72 3.24 -21.08 11.09
N LEU A 73 4.05 -20.05 10.84
CA LEU A 73 5.32 -19.86 11.55
C LEU A 73 5.10 -19.57 13.04
N LEU A 74 4.10 -18.75 13.38
CA LEU A 74 3.68 -18.50 14.76
C LEU A 74 3.17 -19.77 15.45
N ALA A 75 2.35 -20.57 14.76
CA ALA A 75 1.86 -21.84 15.28
C ALA A 75 3.02 -22.82 15.53
N LEU A 76 4.01 -22.87 14.62
CA LEU A 76 5.18 -23.73 14.75
C LEU A 76 6.01 -23.33 15.96
N GLN A 77 6.26 -22.03 16.16
CA GLN A 77 6.99 -21.53 17.32
C GLN A 77 6.33 -22.00 18.63
N ASN A 78 5.01 -21.88 18.73
CA ASN A 78 4.25 -22.35 19.88
C ASN A 78 4.39 -23.87 20.08
N LEU A 79 4.29 -24.64 19.00
CA LEU A 79 4.42 -26.11 19.04
C LEU A 79 5.81 -26.54 19.53
N VAL A 80 6.87 -25.93 18.98
CA VAL A 80 8.27 -26.21 19.34
C VAL A 80 8.51 -25.94 20.83
N ILE A 81 7.99 -24.83 21.37
CA ILE A 81 8.09 -24.49 22.80
C ILE A 81 7.33 -25.51 23.65
N GLN A 82 6.08 -25.83 23.28
CA GLN A 82 5.21 -26.71 24.07
C GLN A 82 5.72 -28.16 24.14
N GLN A 83 6.24 -28.66 23.02
CA GLN A 83 6.63 -30.07 22.86
C GLN A 83 8.15 -30.28 22.97
N GLN A 84 8.93 -29.21 23.20
CA GLN A 84 10.41 -29.23 23.22
C GLN A 84 11.02 -29.93 22.00
N LEU A 85 10.42 -29.71 20.83
CA LEU A 85 10.86 -30.33 19.58
C LEU A 85 12.18 -29.73 19.10
N GLU A 86 13.02 -30.57 18.52
CA GLU A 86 14.17 -30.07 17.78
C GLU A 86 13.69 -29.46 16.45
N PHE A 87 13.89 -28.15 16.31
CA PHE A 87 13.60 -27.41 15.09
C PHE A 87 14.91 -26.97 14.43
N ARG A 88 15.14 -27.44 13.20
CA ARG A 88 16.35 -27.14 12.43
C ARG A 88 16.06 -26.15 11.32
N GLN A 89 17.09 -25.38 10.98
CA GLN A 89 17.02 -24.42 9.87
C GLN A 89 18.00 -24.82 8.77
N GLN A 90 17.57 -24.72 7.53
CA GLN A 90 18.43 -24.80 6.35
C GLN A 90 18.01 -23.72 5.35
N ALA A 91 18.90 -22.76 5.09
CA ALA A 91 18.65 -21.73 4.10
C ALA A 91 18.74 -22.31 2.67
N GLY A 92 17.93 -21.77 1.76
CA GLY A 92 17.94 -22.11 0.34
C GLY A 92 17.19 -23.38 -0.03
N LEU A 93 16.32 -23.91 0.85
CA LEU A 93 15.48 -25.05 0.52
C LEU A 93 14.55 -24.70 -0.65
N ARG A 94 14.51 -25.56 -1.68
CA ARG A 94 13.64 -25.42 -2.87
C ARG A 94 12.78 -26.65 -3.14
N ILE A 95 12.95 -27.69 -2.34
CA ILE A 95 12.18 -28.93 -2.40
C ILE A 95 11.48 -29.13 -1.08
N GLY A 96 10.33 -29.79 -1.15
CA GLY A 96 9.64 -30.36 -0.01
C GLY A 96 9.94 -31.85 0.09
N LEU A 97 10.09 -32.35 1.30
CA LEU A 97 10.30 -33.75 1.62
C LEU A 97 9.45 -34.09 2.85
N LEU A 98 8.60 -35.10 2.72
CA LEU A 98 7.88 -35.71 3.82
C LEU A 98 8.25 -37.20 3.88
N ILE A 99 8.83 -37.65 4.98
CA ILE A 99 9.07 -39.07 5.26
C ILE A 99 8.08 -39.51 6.33
N THR A 100 7.28 -40.53 6.03
CA THR A 100 6.39 -41.24 6.95
C THR A 100 6.78 -42.71 7.03
N ASP A 101 6.08 -43.51 7.83
CA ASP A 101 6.40 -44.94 8.02
C ASP A 101 6.30 -45.75 6.73
N ASP A 102 5.39 -45.35 5.84
CA ASP A 102 4.94 -46.13 4.69
C ASP A 102 5.30 -45.49 3.35
N GLN A 103 5.90 -44.31 3.33
CA GLN A 103 6.30 -43.62 2.10
C GLN A 103 7.27 -42.46 2.36
N THR A 104 8.02 -42.13 1.32
CA THR A 104 8.75 -40.87 1.21
C THR A 104 8.17 -40.08 0.05
N VAL A 105 7.79 -38.83 0.28
CA VAL A 105 7.23 -37.93 -0.72
C VAL A 105 8.20 -36.77 -0.94
N ILE A 106 8.66 -36.60 -2.18
CA ILE A 106 9.48 -35.47 -2.60
C ILE A 106 8.61 -34.60 -3.50
N TYR A 107 8.50 -33.31 -3.21
CA TYR A 107 7.61 -32.41 -3.95
C TYR A 107 8.26 -31.06 -4.23
N SER A 108 7.73 -30.37 -5.24
CA SER A 108 8.01 -28.96 -5.51
C SER A 108 6.92 -28.13 -4.82
N PRO A 109 7.24 -27.43 -3.70
CA PRO A 109 6.28 -26.57 -3.01
C PRO A 109 5.81 -25.46 -3.94
N THR A 110 4.53 -25.13 -3.91
CA THR A 110 3.96 -24.07 -4.76
C THR A 110 4.02 -22.72 -4.03
N PRO A 111 4.55 -21.65 -4.65
CA PRO A 111 4.50 -20.30 -4.08
C PRO A 111 3.08 -19.73 -4.25
N LEU A 112 2.21 -19.92 -3.25
CA LEU A 112 0.77 -19.66 -3.33
C LEU A 112 0.40 -18.19 -3.57
N LEU A 113 1.34 -17.26 -3.38
CA LEU A 113 1.13 -15.83 -3.66
C LEU A 113 1.49 -15.44 -5.11
N ILE A 114 2.03 -16.37 -5.90
CA ILE A 114 2.44 -16.16 -7.30
C ILE A 114 1.71 -17.14 -8.23
N GLU A 115 1.55 -18.38 -7.79
CA GLU A 115 0.98 -19.47 -8.58
C GLU A 115 -0.23 -20.07 -7.85
N ALA A 116 -1.32 -20.30 -8.60
CA ALA A 116 -2.43 -21.07 -8.07
C ALA A 116 -1.97 -22.53 -7.84
N GLY A 117 -2.16 -23.03 -6.63
CA GLY A 117 -1.86 -24.43 -6.28
C GLY A 117 -2.51 -25.42 -7.25
N SER A 118 -1.79 -26.49 -7.57
CA SER A 118 -2.35 -27.58 -8.36
C SER A 118 -3.28 -28.42 -7.49
N ILE A 119 -4.53 -28.59 -7.91
CA ILE A 119 -5.49 -29.53 -7.32
C ILE A 119 -5.78 -30.72 -8.24
N SER A 120 -5.25 -30.71 -9.47
CA SER A 120 -5.54 -31.72 -10.48
C SER A 120 -4.44 -32.77 -10.54
N LEU A 121 -4.81 -34.05 -10.47
CA LEU A 121 -3.90 -35.18 -10.67
C LEU A 121 -3.12 -35.12 -12.00
N ASN A 122 -3.66 -34.42 -13.00
CA ASN A 122 -3.01 -34.22 -14.31
C ASN A 122 -1.86 -33.20 -14.31
N LYS A 123 -1.57 -32.57 -13.17
CA LYS A 123 -0.47 -31.61 -12.99
C LYS A 123 0.32 -32.00 -11.73
N PRO A 124 1.05 -33.13 -11.79
CA PRO A 124 1.81 -33.62 -10.64
C PRO A 124 2.93 -32.64 -10.28
N ASN A 125 3.16 -32.46 -8.99
CA ASN A 125 4.28 -31.68 -8.43
C ASN A 125 5.13 -32.52 -7.46
N ALA A 126 4.86 -33.81 -7.36
CA ALA A 126 5.49 -34.69 -6.39
C ALA A 126 5.75 -36.09 -6.92
N VAL A 127 6.70 -36.76 -6.28
CA VAL A 127 7.08 -38.14 -6.47
C VAL A 127 6.97 -38.88 -5.13
N VAL A 128 6.37 -40.06 -5.15
CA VAL A 128 6.25 -40.97 -4.00
C VAL A 128 7.20 -42.15 -4.17
N ILE A 129 7.95 -42.45 -3.12
CA ILE A 129 8.83 -43.60 -3.02
C ILE A 129 8.28 -44.51 -1.92
N LEU A 130 7.84 -45.70 -2.31
CA LEU A 130 7.30 -46.70 -1.37
C LEU A 130 8.42 -47.57 -0.77
N PRO A 131 8.29 -47.99 0.50
CA PRO A 131 9.18 -48.94 1.14
C PRO A 131 9.30 -50.21 0.30
N LYS A 132 10.51 -50.76 0.22
CA LYS A 132 10.84 -52.03 -0.46
C LYS A 132 10.76 -52.02 -1.99
N SER A 133 10.47 -50.87 -2.62
CA SER A 133 10.55 -50.70 -4.07
C SER A 133 11.89 -50.08 -4.45
N SER A 134 12.53 -50.54 -5.54
CA SER A 134 13.64 -49.80 -6.14
C SER A 134 13.09 -48.48 -6.70
N SER A 135 13.46 -47.36 -6.08
CA SER A 135 12.96 -46.03 -6.44
C SER A 135 13.22 -45.71 -7.91
N THR A 136 14.41 -46.07 -8.42
CA THR A 136 14.78 -45.88 -9.82
C THR A 136 13.90 -46.71 -10.76
N VAL A 137 13.61 -47.97 -10.44
CA VAL A 137 12.77 -48.83 -11.29
C VAL A 137 11.33 -48.32 -11.34
N ALA A 138 10.77 -47.92 -10.19
CA ALA A 138 9.43 -47.33 -10.15
C ALA A 138 9.34 -46.05 -11.00
N LEU A 139 10.35 -45.17 -10.91
CA LEU A 139 10.42 -43.95 -11.69
C LEU A 139 10.59 -44.20 -13.19
N MET A 140 11.48 -45.12 -13.57
CA MET A 140 11.66 -45.50 -14.98
C MET A 140 10.37 -46.05 -15.58
N ARG A 141 9.67 -46.92 -14.84
CA ARG A 141 8.39 -47.50 -15.27
C ARG A 141 7.31 -46.42 -15.43
N ALA A 142 7.19 -45.50 -14.48
CA ALA A 142 6.21 -44.41 -14.53
C ALA A 142 6.42 -43.48 -15.73
N CYS A 143 7.67 -43.33 -16.18
CA CYS A 143 8.04 -42.53 -17.35
C CYS A 143 8.09 -43.33 -18.68
N ALA A 144 7.83 -44.64 -18.67
CA ALA A 144 8.10 -45.54 -19.79
C ALA A 144 9.53 -45.37 -20.37
N ALA A 145 10.50 -45.18 -19.49
CA ALA A 145 11.88 -44.95 -19.87
C ALA A 145 12.56 -46.26 -20.33
N ASN A 146 13.24 -46.20 -21.47
CA ASN A 146 14.06 -47.30 -21.96
C ASN A 146 15.36 -47.37 -21.14
N GLY A 147 15.72 -48.53 -20.58
CA GLY A 147 16.99 -48.67 -19.84
C GLY A 147 17.05 -49.76 -18.78
N ASP A 148 15.98 -50.52 -18.56
CA ASP A 148 15.97 -51.70 -17.69
C ASP A 148 15.73 -52.94 -18.55
N ASP A 149 16.53 -53.99 -18.34
CA ASP A 149 16.39 -55.30 -19.03
C ASP A 149 15.13 -56.07 -18.56
N SER A 150 14.26 -55.44 -17.75
CA SER A 150 13.01 -56.04 -17.30
C SER A 150 11.94 -55.95 -18.39
N GLU A 151 11.29 -57.09 -18.69
CA GLU A 151 10.17 -57.24 -19.62
C GLU A 151 8.90 -56.44 -19.23
N THR A 152 8.99 -55.48 -18.31
CA THR A 152 7.84 -54.81 -17.66
C THR A 152 7.75 -53.30 -17.92
N THR A 153 8.61 -52.75 -18.79
CA THR A 153 8.52 -51.34 -19.21
C THR A 153 7.25 -51.13 -20.07
N PRO A 154 6.30 -50.29 -19.64
CA PRO A 154 5.07 -50.04 -20.38
C PRO A 154 5.35 -49.27 -21.69
N LEU A 155 4.43 -49.36 -22.65
CA LEU A 155 4.47 -48.50 -23.82
C LEU A 155 4.30 -47.02 -23.40
N PRO A 156 4.89 -46.04 -24.12
CA PRO A 156 4.77 -44.62 -23.78
C PRO A 156 3.34 -44.11 -23.61
N GLN A 157 2.39 -44.62 -24.41
CA GLN A 157 0.97 -44.29 -24.30
C GLN A 157 0.32 -44.75 -22.97
N ASP A 158 0.89 -45.80 -22.37
CA ASP A 158 0.46 -46.42 -21.11
C ASP A 158 1.30 -45.92 -19.91
N ALA A 159 2.23 -44.99 -20.14
CA ALA A 159 3.03 -44.37 -19.10
C ALA A 159 2.14 -43.57 -18.12
N GLU A 160 2.64 -43.33 -16.91
CA GLU A 160 1.96 -42.48 -15.94
C GLU A 160 1.99 -41.01 -16.38
N ILE A 161 3.17 -40.55 -16.81
CA ILE A 161 3.42 -39.21 -17.35
C ILE A 161 4.10 -39.28 -18.72
N GLY A 162 4.00 -38.22 -19.52
CA GLY A 162 4.70 -38.15 -20.81
C GLY A 162 4.05 -38.96 -21.95
N ARG A 163 2.73 -39.23 -21.88
CA ARG A 163 2.01 -40.08 -22.84
C ARG A 163 2.00 -39.59 -24.29
N SER A 164 2.19 -38.29 -24.51
CA SER A 164 2.12 -37.65 -25.82
C SER A 164 3.47 -37.08 -26.23
N SER A 165 3.92 -37.41 -27.45
CA SER A 165 5.11 -36.81 -28.03
C SER A 165 4.89 -35.33 -28.40
N ALA A 166 5.89 -34.50 -28.17
CA ALA A 166 5.87 -33.10 -28.63
C ALA A 166 6.12 -33.04 -30.14
N THR A 167 5.24 -32.38 -30.90
CA THR A 167 5.44 -32.18 -32.35
C THR A 167 6.38 -31.00 -32.62
N PRO A 168 7.12 -30.99 -33.76
CA PRO A 168 7.92 -29.84 -34.17
C PRO A 168 7.11 -28.54 -34.24
N GLU A 169 5.84 -28.61 -34.66
CA GLU A 169 4.92 -27.48 -34.71
C GLU A 169 4.59 -26.93 -33.32
N ALA A 170 4.39 -27.81 -32.33
CA ALA A 170 4.13 -27.40 -30.94
C ALA A 170 5.35 -26.67 -30.34
N VAL A 171 6.56 -27.19 -30.60
CA VAL A 171 7.81 -26.54 -30.18
C VAL A 171 7.97 -25.18 -30.86
N LYS A 172 7.75 -25.09 -32.18
CA LYS A 172 7.82 -23.83 -32.93
C LYS A 172 6.82 -22.80 -32.41
N THR A 173 5.61 -23.22 -32.08
CA THR A 173 4.57 -22.35 -31.51
C THR A 173 5.02 -21.79 -30.15
N SER A 174 5.57 -22.63 -29.28
CA SER A 174 6.10 -22.20 -27.98
C SER A 174 7.28 -21.22 -28.15
N LEU A 175 8.21 -21.50 -29.08
CA LEU A 175 9.34 -20.61 -29.37
C LEU A 175 8.90 -19.26 -29.93
N GLN A 176 7.86 -19.22 -30.76
CA GLN A 176 7.33 -17.96 -31.27
C GLN A 176 6.67 -17.15 -30.15
N ALA A 177 5.87 -17.80 -29.29
CA ALA A 177 5.27 -17.14 -28.12
C ALA A 177 6.33 -16.55 -27.18
N LEU A 178 7.45 -17.25 -26.95
CA LEU A 178 8.57 -16.74 -26.16
C LEU A 178 9.33 -15.57 -26.82
N LYS A 179 9.27 -15.43 -28.15
CA LYS A 179 9.83 -14.27 -28.85
C LYS A 179 8.91 -13.06 -28.77
N ASP A 180 7.60 -13.29 -28.93
CA ASP A 180 6.59 -12.23 -28.91
C ASP A 180 6.41 -11.67 -27.49
N VAL A 181 6.52 -12.54 -26.47
CA VAL A 181 6.47 -12.18 -25.05
C VAL A 181 7.70 -12.77 -24.34
N PRO A 182 8.85 -12.08 -24.34
CA PRO A 182 10.06 -12.58 -23.72
C PRO A 182 9.89 -12.66 -22.19
N PRO A 183 10.43 -13.71 -21.54
CA PRO A 183 10.40 -13.80 -20.10
C PRO A 183 11.17 -12.62 -19.48
N LYS A 184 10.64 -12.08 -18.38
CA LYS A 184 11.39 -11.13 -17.55
C LYS A 184 12.66 -11.83 -17.07
N LYS A 185 13.82 -11.15 -17.12
CA LYS A 185 15.05 -11.72 -16.56
C LYS A 185 14.83 -11.98 -15.07
N PHE A 186 15.16 -13.17 -14.59
CA PHE A 186 14.87 -13.62 -13.22
C PHE A 186 15.39 -12.64 -12.15
N ASP A 187 16.59 -12.09 -12.35
CA ASP A 187 17.21 -11.13 -11.44
C ASP A 187 16.41 -9.83 -11.29
N VAL A 188 15.72 -9.41 -12.36
CA VAL A 188 14.87 -8.19 -12.37
C VAL A 188 13.74 -8.34 -11.37
N ALA A 189 12.98 -9.43 -11.50
CA ALA A 189 11.78 -9.65 -10.69
C ALA A 189 12.14 -9.87 -9.22
N ARG A 190 13.30 -10.49 -8.93
CA ARG A 190 13.78 -10.68 -7.56
C ARG A 190 14.22 -9.35 -6.93
N VAL A 191 14.99 -8.54 -7.65
CA VAL A 191 15.46 -7.24 -7.18
C VAL A 191 14.30 -6.27 -6.95
N GLU A 192 13.35 -6.22 -7.88
CA GLU A 192 12.15 -5.39 -7.78
C GLU A 192 11.36 -5.72 -6.51
N ARG A 193 11.10 -7.01 -6.25
CA ARG A 193 10.41 -7.46 -5.02
C ARG A 193 11.12 -7.05 -3.73
N ILE A 194 12.45 -7.12 -3.69
CA ILE A 194 13.22 -6.73 -2.49
C ILE A 194 12.97 -5.26 -2.17
N PHE A 195 13.10 -4.37 -3.16
CA PHE A 195 12.89 -2.93 -2.95
C PHE A 195 11.42 -2.61 -2.73
N GLU A 196 10.51 -3.16 -3.53
CA GLU A 196 9.07 -2.99 -3.37
C GLU A 196 8.61 -3.43 -1.97
N SER A 197 9.15 -4.50 -1.40
CA SER A 197 8.77 -4.96 -0.06
C SER A 197 9.13 -3.96 1.05
N LYS A 198 10.11 -3.08 0.82
CA LYS A 198 10.69 -2.20 1.85
C LYS A 198 10.30 -0.74 1.67
N ILE A 199 10.20 -0.25 0.44
CA ILE A 199 9.99 1.16 0.13
C ILE A 199 8.86 1.38 -0.89
N GLN A 200 8.29 2.57 -0.87
CA GLN A 200 7.28 3.01 -1.83
C GLN A 200 7.36 4.54 -2.02
N PHE A 201 7.11 5.05 -3.23
CA PHE A 201 7.01 6.49 -3.45
C PHE A 201 5.70 7.05 -2.91
N VAL A 202 5.76 8.29 -2.41
CA VAL A 202 4.61 9.03 -1.87
C VAL A 202 4.53 10.41 -2.50
N GLU A 203 3.37 10.73 -3.06
CA GLU A 203 3.00 12.07 -3.48
C GLU A 203 1.92 12.58 -2.54
N LEU A 204 2.31 13.50 -1.65
CA LEU A 204 1.41 14.16 -0.72
C LEU A 204 1.22 15.61 -1.17
N GLU A 205 -0.03 15.99 -1.47
CA GLU A 205 -0.37 17.32 -1.95
C GLU A 205 -1.50 17.90 -1.13
N LEU A 206 -1.36 19.18 -0.78
CA LEU A 206 -2.38 19.93 -0.08
C LEU A 206 -2.74 21.17 -0.90
N THR A 207 -4.00 21.31 -1.26
CA THR A 207 -4.50 22.39 -2.13
C THR A 207 -5.72 23.08 -1.54
N GLY A 208 -6.09 24.26 -2.05
CA GLY A 208 -7.36 24.93 -1.73
C GLY A 208 -7.52 25.46 -0.29
N TYR A 209 -6.44 25.51 0.49
CA TYR A 209 -6.43 25.89 1.92
C TYR A 209 -5.94 27.32 2.21
N ARG A 210 -5.59 28.12 1.20
CA ARG A 210 -5.06 29.49 1.40
C ARG A 210 -6.14 30.54 1.15
N LEU A 211 -6.85 30.93 2.19
CA LEU A 211 -7.81 32.05 2.16
C LEU A 211 -7.11 33.39 2.14
N SER A 212 -5.99 33.50 2.87
CA SER A 212 -5.12 34.68 2.89
C SER A 212 -4.69 35.15 1.49
N SER A 213 -4.67 34.25 0.49
CA SER A 213 -4.33 34.59 -0.90
C SER A 213 -5.53 34.88 -1.82
N LYS A 214 -6.78 34.69 -1.37
CA LYS A 214 -7.96 34.90 -2.21
C LYS A 214 -8.34 36.38 -2.29
N LYS A 215 -8.54 36.85 -3.53
CA LYS A 215 -8.85 38.25 -3.86
C LYS A 215 -10.23 38.32 -4.50
N VAL A 216 -11.06 39.28 -4.07
CA VAL A 216 -12.38 39.55 -4.65
C VAL A 216 -12.35 40.85 -5.43
N SER A 217 -12.96 40.87 -6.62
CA SER A 217 -13.00 42.04 -7.52
C SER A 217 -14.34 42.76 -7.39
N ILE A 218 -14.31 44.06 -7.09
CA ILE A 218 -15.51 44.91 -6.99
C ILE A 218 -15.88 45.47 -8.38
N PRO A 219 -17.17 45.51 -8.77
CA PRO A 219 -17.60 46.11 -10.04
C PRO A 219 -17.12 47.55 -10.23
N ASN A 220 -16.53 47.84 -11.39
CA ASN A 220 -15.90 49.15 -11.69
C ASN A 220 -16.86 50.34 -11.64
N ASP A 221 -18.15 50.13 -11.89
CA ASP A 221 -19.18 51.16 -11.89
C ASP A 221 -19.71 51.50 -10.49
N LEU A 222 -19.32 50.75 -9.46
CA LEU A 222 -19.43 51.15 -8.05
C LEU A 222 -18.25 52.04 -7.60
N LEU A 223 -17.20 52.16 -8.42
CA LEU A 223 -15.97 52.92 -8.15
C LEU A 223 -15.94 54.30 -8.85
N VAL A 224 -17.11 54.87 -9.15
CA VAL A 224 -17.21 56.11 -9.94
C VAL A 224 -17.00 57.34 -9.05
N GLY A 225 -16.01 58.18 -9.40
CA GLY A 225 -15.73 59.46 -8.73
C GLY A 225 -14.61 59.45 -7.69
N GLU A 226 -13.70 58.48 -7.69
CA GLU A 226 -12.68 58.36 -6.63
C GLU A 226 -11.39 59.16 -6.84
N ASP A 227 -10.86 59.66 -5.71
CA ASP A 227 -9.47 60.06 -5.49
C ASP A 227 -8.55 58.83 -5.63
N SER A 228 -7.39 58.98 -6.27
CA SER A 228 -6.54 57.87 -6.72
C SER A 228 -6.14 56.91 -5.59
N GLY A 229 -6.00 57.40 -4.36
CA GLY A 229 -5.62 56.60 -3.20
C GLY A 229 -6.68 55.62 -2.69
N LEU A 230 -7.98 55.89 -2.82
CA LEU A 230 -9.03 54.93 -2.42
C LEU A 230 -9.31 53.92 -3.54
N LYS A 231 -9.22 54.38 -4.80
CA LYS A 231 -9.31 53.54 -5.98
C LYS A 231 -8.20 52.51 -6.00
N ASP A 232 -6.98 52.89 -5.67
CA ASP A 232 -5.89 51.91 -5.54
C ASP A 232 -6.06 51.00 -4.32
N ARG A 233 -6.75 51.41 -3.24
CA ARG A 233 -7.03 50.53 -2.09
C ARG A 233 -8.15 49.52 -2.35
N LEU A 234 -9.22 49.92 -3.05
CA LEU A 234 -10.38 49.08 -3.35
C LEU A 234 -10.20 48.26 -4.64
N LYS A 235 -9.48 48.79 -5.64
CA LYS A 235 -9.10 48.08 -6.87
C LYS A 235 -7.95 47.10 -6.62
N ASN A 236 -7.10 47.31 -5.61
CA ASN A 236 -6.03 46.38 -5.21
C ASN A 236 -6.44 45.39 -4.10
N ASN A 237 -7.64 44.79 -4.19
CA ASN A 237 -8.05 43.63 -3.40
C ASN A 237 -8.60 43.96 -2.00
N PHE A 238 -9.91 43.76 -1.82
CA PHE A 238 -10.47 43.61 -0.48
C PHE A 238 -10.07 42.24 0.07
N MET A 239 -9.23 42.21 1.11
CA MET A 239 -9.01 40.98 1.87
C MET A 239 -10.26 40.73 2.70
N LEU A 240 -10.87 39.55 2.53
CA LEU A 240 -12.06 39.10 3.28
C LEU A 240 -11.88 39.16 4.81
N LEU A 241 -10.63 39.23 5.26
CA LEU A 241 -10.21 39.36 6.66
C LEU A 241 -9.33 40.62 6.75
N GLN A 242 -9.77 41.66 7.46
CA GLN A 242 -8.93 42.84 7.70
C GLN A 242 -7.86 42.52 8.76
N GLY A 243 -6.59 42.80 8.47
CA GLY A 243 -5.46 42.71 9.40
C GLY A 243 -4.62 41.44 9.23
N GLU A 244 -3.34 41.51 9.63
CA GLU A 244 -2.32 40.44 9.55
C GLU A 244 -2.63 39.16 10.35
N GLN A 245 -3.86 38.97 10.81
CA GLN A 245 -4.25 37.83 11.64
C GLN A 245 -4.82 36.71 10.77
N THR A 246 -4.07 35.61 10.68
CA THR A 246 -4.55 34.33 10.14
C THR A 246 -5.86 33.95 10.83
N LEU A 247 -6.90 33.60 10.08
CA LEU A 247 -8.16 33.12 10.66
C LEU A 247 -7.88 31.93 11.58
N THR A 248 -8.28 32.05 12.84
CA THR A 248 -8.21 30.96 13.81
C THR A 248 -9.61 30.50 14.16
N VAL A 249 -9.82 29.19 14.17
CA VAL A 249 -11.10 28.58 14.56
C VAL A 249 -10.84 27.45 15.54
N GLN A 250 -11.85 27.12 16.34
CA GLN A 250 -11.78 25.97 17.24
C GLN A 250 -12.40 24.75 16.55
N ILE A 251 -11.64 23.65 16.51
CA ILE A 251 -12.13 22.36 16.03
C ILE A 251 -12.00 21.30 17.12
N PRO A 252 -12.80 20.22 17.10
CA PRO A 252 -12.60 19.08 17.98
C PRO A 252 -11.23 18.45 17.78
N GLU A 253 -10.60 18.01 18.87
CA GLU A 253 -9.43 17.14 18.79
C GLU A 253 -9.87 15.69 18.52
N PHE A 254 -9.12 14.98 17.69
CA PHE A 254 -9.42 13.61 17.28
C PHE A 254 -8.33 12.63 17.71
N ASP A 255 -8.72 11.46 18.17
CA ASP A 255 -7.81 10.39 18.57
C ASP A 255 -7.33 9.51 17.38
N ALA A 256 -6.75 8.33 17.66
CA ALA A 256 -6.33 7.37 16.63
C ALA A 256 -7.48 6.68 15.90
N ASN A 257 -8.67 6.63 16.50
CA ASN A 257 -9.87 6.04 15.94
C ASN A 257 -10.76 7.06 15.23
N LEU A 258 -10.28 8.31 15.11
CA LEU A 258 -11.01 9.45 14.54
C LEU A 258 -12.21 9.88 15.40
N GLU A 259 -12.21 9.52 16.68
CA GLU A 259 -13.22 9.92 17.65
C GLU A 259 -12.82 11.23 18.33
N LYS A 260 -13.83 12.02 18.71
CA LYS A 260 -13.62 13.30 19.41
C LYS A 260 -13.12 13.03 20.82
N ILE A 261 -11.99 13.59 21.18
CA ILE A 261 -11.43 13.50 22.54
C ILE A 261 -12.32 14.31 23.49
N LYS A 262 -12.65 13.73 24.64
CA LYS A 262 -13.43 14.38 25.70
C LYS A 262 -12.58 14.50 26.97
N TYR A 263 -12.79 15.56 27.72
CA TYR A 263 -12.27 15.69 29.09
C TYR A 263 -13.03 14.76 30.05
N GLU A 264 -12.51 14.58 31.26
CA GLU A 264 -13.14 13.76 32.31
C GLU A 264 -14.57 14.23 32.65
N ASN A 265 -14.87 15.50 32.44
CA ASN A 265 -16.20 16.09 32.63
C ASN A 265 -17.18 15.84 31.45
N GLY A 266 -16.77 15.08 30.43
CA GLY A 266 -17.57 14.75 29.24
C GLY A 266 -17.60 15.81 28.13
N GLN A 267 -16.97 16.98 28.33
CA GLN A 267 -16.90 18.02 27.30
C GLN A 267 -15.87 17.68 26.22
N VAL A 268 -16.18 17.99 24.96
CA VAL A 268 -15.27 17.79 23.83
C VAL A 268 -14.08 18.73 23.94
N LYS A 269 -12.87 18.19 23.82
CA LYS A 269 -11.64 18.96 23.78
C LYS A 269 -11.53 19.68 22.45
N MET A 270 -11.50 21.01 22.50
CA MET A 270 -11.36 21.87 21.34
C MET A 270 -9.93 22.36 21.22
N VAL A 271 -9.41 22.41 20.00
CA VAL A 271 -8.06 22.88 19.67
C VAL A 271 -8.15 24.02 18.67
N VAL A 272 -7.25 24.98 18.81
CA VAL A 272 -7.16 26.14 17.91
C VAL A 272 -6.45 25.71 16.63
N TRP A 273 -7.08 25.99 15.49
CA TRP A 273 -6.59 25.65 14.15
C TRP A 273 -6.48 26.89 13.27
N SER A 274 -5.48 26.88 12.39
CA SER A 274 -5.18 27.93 11.41
C SER A 274 -4.53 27.33 10.16
N GLU A 275 -4.39 28.14 9.10
CA GLU A 275 -3.63 27.74 7.90
C GLU A 275 -2.19 27.30 8.24
N SER A 276 -1.56 27.97 9.22
CA SER A 276 -0.20 27.66 9.67
C SER A 276 -0.12 26.32 10.40
N GLU A 277 -1.10 26.00 11.26
CA GLU A 277 -1.14 24.72 11.94
C GLU A 277 -1.35 23.58 10.94
N LEU A 278 -2.20 23.78 9.93
CA LEU A 278 -2.41 22.81 8.86
C LEU A 278 -1.10 22.56 8.08
N GLU A 279 -0.36 23.61 7.71
CA GLU A 279 0.95 23.50 7.06
C GLU A 279 1.98 22.78 7.94
N LYS A 280 1.98 23.05 9.24
CA LYS A 280 2.83 22.37 10.23
C LYS A 280 2.51 20.88 10.34
N GLN A 281 1.23 20.50 10.38
CA GLN A 281 0.83 19.09 10.40
C GLN A 281 1.20 18.38 9.09
N ARG A 282 1.04 19.06 7.94
CA ARG A 282 1.51 18.55 6.65
C ARG A 282 3.02 18.33 6.66
N LYS A 283 3.81 19.31 7.13
CA LYS A 283 5.27 19.21 7.21
C LYS A 283 5.71 18.08 8.14
N ALA A 284 5.03 17.90 9.28
CA ALA A 284 5.34 16.80 10.19
C ALA A 284 5.15 15.42 9.54
N LEU A 285 4.20 15.26 8.60
CA LEU A 285 4.10 14.02 7.81
C LEU A 285 5.34 13.77 6.95
N TYR A 286 5.94 14.82 6.38
CA TYR A 286 7.20 14.68 5.65
C TYR A 286 8.35 14.33 6.59
N ASP A 287 8.50 15.09 7.68
CA ASP A 287 9.64 14.97 8.58
C ASP A 287 9.65 13.62 9.32
N ASP A 288 8.48 13.11 9.72
CA ASP A 288 8.37 11.91 10.57
C ASP A 288 8.40 10.58 9.78
N PHE A 289 8.04 10.60 8.49
CA PHE A 289 7.81 9.39 7.69
C PHE A 289 8.52 9.35 6.34
N LEU A 290 8.74 10.50 5.69
CA LEU A 290 9.16 10.54 4.30
C LEU A 290 10.64 10.86 4.17
N ILE A 291 11.31 10.16 3.28
CA ILE A 291 12.71 10.36 2.95
C ILE A 291 12.77 10.99 1.56
N ASN A 292 13.34 12.19 1.48
CA ASN A 292 13.56 12.84 0.19
C ASN A 292 14.76 12.22 -0.51
N ILE A 293 14.55 11.76 -1.74
CA ILE A 293 15.60 11.38 -2.67
C ILE A 293 15.68 12.49 -3.71
N THR A 294 16.77 13.25 -3.68
CA THR A 294 17.01 14.38 -4.59
C THR A 294 16.75 13.96 -6.04
N SER A 295 15.89 14.69 -6.75
CA SER A 295 15.48 14.44 -8.15
C SER A 295 14.58 13.23 -8.42
N TYR A 296 14.32 12.36 -7.44
CA TYR A 296 13.40 11.22 -7.59
C TYR A 296 12.09 11.39 -6.80
N GLY A 297 12.09 12.21 -5.75
CA GLY A 297 10.89 12.51 -4.95
C GLY A 297 10.95 11.91 -3.55
N TRP A 298 9.78 11.67 -2.97
CA TRP A 298 9.66 11.22 -1.58
C TRP A 298 9.34 9.74 -1.51
N VAL A 299 10.04 9.02 -0.65
CA VAL A 299 9.78 7.61 -0.36
C VAL A 299 9.40 7.40 1.09
N ILE A 300 8.58 6.39 1.34
CA ILE A 300 8.22 5.91 2.67
C ILE A 300 8.66 4.46 2.82
N MET A 301 9.03 4.09 4.05
CA MET A 301 9.25 2.69 4.40
C MET A 301 7.90 1.95 4.54
N ARG A 302 7.74 0.79 3.90
CA ARG A 302 6.49 0.01 3.94
C ARG A 302 6.07 -0.39 5.36
N ASN A 303 7.02 -0.66 6.25
CA ASN A 303 6.71 -0.95 7.66
C ASN A 303 6.14 0.26 8.44
N ARG A 304 6.32 1.49 7.93
CA ARG A 304 5.78 2.74 8.52
C ARG A 304 4.44 3.16 7.89
N ARG A 305 3.99 2.48 6.83
CA ARG A 305 2.74 2.79 6.11
C ARG A 305 1.52 2.81 7.02
N ARG A 306 1.39 1.83 7.92
CA ARG A 306 0.22 1.73 8.80
C ARG A 306 0.06 2.97 9.69
N GLU A 307 1.16 3.46 10.25
CA GLU A 307 1.18 4.64 11.11
C GLU A 307 0.97 5.93 10.29
N PHE A 308 1.61 6.04 9.12
CA PHE A 308 1.43 7.16 8.20
C PHE A 308 -0.01 7.29 7.71
N ASP A 309 -0.62 6.19 7.25
CA ASP A 309 -1.98 6.17 6.72
C ASP A 309 -3.00 6.58 7.80
N ALA A 310 -2.80 6.12 9.05
CA ALA A 310 -3.61 6.53 10.18
C ALA A 310 -3.50 8.04 10.45
N ARG A 311 -2.30 8.61 10.38
CA ARG A 311 -2.07 10.04 10.58
C ARG A 311 -2.60 10.89 9.43
N VAL A 312 -2.50 10.43 8.18
CA VAL A 312 -3.12 11.08 7.02
C VAL A 312 -4.64 11.12 7.17
N LYS A 313 -5.28 10.01 7.56
CA LYS A 313 -6.73 9.97 7.81
C LYS A 313 -7.15 10.92 8.92
N ARG A 314 -6.37 10.99 10.01
CA ARG A 314 -6.61 11.96 11.09
C ARG A 314 -6.52 13.40 10.57
N LEU A 315 -5.48 13.71 9.79
CA LEU A 315 -5.32 15.04 9.20
C LEU A 315 -6.46 15.38 8.24
N GLN A 316 -6.93 14.43 7.41
CA GLN A 316 -8.11 14.64 6.56
C GLN A 316 -9.35 14.98 7.39
N LYS A 317 -9.59 14.27 8.50
CA LYS A 317 -10.71 14.56 9.40
C LYS A 317 -10.61 15.95 10.04
N GLN A 318 -9.40 16.35 10.43
CA GLN A 318 -9.15 17.68 10.97
C GLN A 318 -9.34 18.77 9.91
N ILE A 319 -8.93 18.52 8.66
CA ILE A 319 -9.14 19.42 7.53
C ILE A 319 -10.64 19.61 7.25
N GLU A 320 -11.45 18.55 7.31
CA GLU A 320 -12.91 18.64 7.19
C GLU A 320 -13.50 19.52 8.30
N ALA A 321 -13.15 19.25 9.56
CA ALA A 321 -13.66 20.02 10.69
C ALA A 321 -13.21 21.49 10.62
N PHE A 322 -11.98 21.75 10.16
CA PHE A 322 -11.45 23.08 9.93
C PHE A 322 -12.20 23.78 8.80
N LYS A 323 -12.48 23.08 7.70
CA LYS A 323 -13.28 23.61 6.59
C LYS A 323 -14.66 24.06 7.09
N ASP A 324 -15.38 23.19 7.79
CA ASP A 324 -16.73 23.49 8.29
C ASP A 324 -16.73 24.68 9.27
N ALA A 325 -15.73 24.75 10.14
CA ALA A 325 -15.60 25.85 11.11
C ALA A 325 -15.28 27.18 10.40
N VAL A 326 -14.39 27.14 9.42
CA VAL A 326 -14.01 28.32 8.61
C VAL A 326 -15.17 28.80 7.75
N GLU A 327 -15.91 27.91 7.09
CA GLU A 327 -17.09 28.29 6.29
C GLU A 327 -18.14 28.99 7.15
N LYS A 328 -18.38 28.50 8.38
CA LYS A 328 -19.27 29.17 9.35
C LYS A 328 -18.76 30.55 9.75
N THR A 329 -17.47 30.69 10.03
CA THR A 329 -16.91 32.00 10.41
C THR A 329 -16.95 32.98 9.23
N LEU A 330 -16.63 32.52 8.02
CA LEU A 330 -16.66 33.32 6.82
C LEU A 330 -18.07 33.84 6.50
N GLU A 331 -19.12 33.06 6.75
CA GLU A 331 -20.51 33.51 6.55
C GLU A 331 -20.81 34.79 7.34
N TYR A 332 -20.48 34.82 8.64
CA TYR A 332 -20.70 36.01 9.47
C TYR A 332 -19.79 37.18 9.08
N THR A 333 -18.50 36.92 8.84
CA THR A 333 -17.54 37.97 8.49
C THR A 333 -17.85 38.59 7.12
N LEU A 334 -18.35 37.81 6.17
CA LEU A 334 -18.79 38.30 4.86
C LEU A 334 -19.95 39.28 4.99
N ILE A 335 -20.96 38.94 5.78
CA ILE A 335 -22.14 39.81 5.99
C ILE A 335 -21.71 41.15 6.60
N ASP A 336 -20.85 41.11 7.62
CA ASP A 336 -20.33 42.32 8.27
C ASP A 336 -19.50 43.16 7.30
N ALA A 337 -18.58 42.53 6.57
CA ALA A 337 -17.76 43.20 5.56
C ALA A 337 -18.58 43.86 4.44
N VAL A 338 -19.64 43.18 3.96
CA VAL A 338 -20.58 43.73 2.98
C VAL A 338 -21.31 44.94 3.56
N CYS A 339 -21.76 44.87 4.82
CA CYS A 339 -22.44 46.00 5.46
C CYS A 339 -21.52 47.21 5.61
N VAL A 340 -20.31 47.02 6.15
CA VAL A 340 -19.30 48.09 6.30
C VAL A 340 -18.94 48.71 4.95
N LEU A 341 -18.74 47.89 3.92
CA LEU A 341 -18.43 48.37 2.57
C LEU A 341 -19.62 49.12 1.95
N ALA A 342 -20.84 48.61 2.10
CA ALA A 342 -22.05 49.27 1.61
C ALA A 342 -22.27 50.63 2.27
N ASP A 343 -22.10 50.72 3.59
CA ASP A 343 -22.20 51.98 4.34
C ASP A 343 -21.10 52.98 3.92
N THR A 344 -19.90 52.49 3.63
CA THR A 344 -18.80 53.32 3.12
C THR A 344 -19.08 53.86 1.71
N LEU A 345 -19.73 53.07 0.85
CA LEU A 345 -20.03 53.45 -0.53
C LEU A 345 -21.31 54.30 -0.66
N LEU A 346 -22.24 54.20 0.29
CA LEU A 346 -23.55 54.85 0.25
C LEU A 346 -23.50 56.37 -0.02
N PRO A 347 -22.71 57.19 0.71
CA PRO A 347 -22.71 58.64 0.51
C PRO A 347 -22.32 59.02 -0.92
N ARG A 348 -21.40 58.26 -1.52
CA ARG A 348 -20.88 58.54 -2.87
C ARG A 348 -21.82 58.09 -3.97
N ILE A 349 -22.44 56.93 -3.81
CA ILE A 349 -23.41 56.42 -4.78
C ILE A 349 -24.68 57.28 -4.79
N ARG A 350 -25.02 57.90 -3.66
CA ARG A 350 -26.07 58.93 -3.58
C ARG A 350 -25.75 60.16 -4.44
N ASP A 351 -24.48 60.56 -4.46
CA ASP A 351 -24.01 61.75 -5.17
C ASP A 351 -23.74 61.47 -6.67
N ASN A 352 -23.24 60.28 -6.99
CA ASN A 352 -22.94 59.82 -8.35
C ASN A 352 -23.62 58.48 -8.64
N LEU A 353 -24.90 58.54 -8.99
CA LEU A 353 -25.73 57.35 -9.16
C LEU A 353 -25.33 56.55 -10.42
N PRO A 354 -24.93 55.27 -10.30
CA PRO A 354 -24.59 54.42 -11.45
C PRO A 354 -25.75 54.31 -12.45
N ALA A 355 -25.42 54.33 -13.75
CA ALA A 355 -26.41 54.28 -14.85
C ALA A 355 -27.27 53.02 -14.86
N ARG A 356 -26.88 51.96 -14.15
CA ARG A 356 -27.71 50.74 -14.00
C ARG A 356 -28.83 50.93 -12.99
N TYR A 357 -28.63 51.74 -11.94
CA TYR A 357 -29.66 52.00 -10.93
C TYR A 357 -30.72 52.96 -11.44
N THR A 358 -30.33 53.93 -12.28
CA THR A 358 -31.28 54.85 -12.93
C THR A 358 -32.25 54.16 -13.88
N LYS A 359 -31.89 52.99 -14.44
CA LYS A 359 -32.79 52.18 -15.28
C LYS A 359 -33.88 51.44 -14.49
N LEU A 360 -33.69 51.28 -13.18
CA LEU A 360 -34.54 50.48 -12.30
C LEU A 360 -35.50 51.34 -11.47
N THR A 361 -35.33 52.67 -11.47
CA THR A 361 -36.11 53.57 -10.62
C THR A 361 -36.59 54.81 -11.37
N SER A 362 -37.90 55.07 -11.34
CA SER A 362 -38.53 56.25 -11.96
C SER A 362 -38.33 57.55 -11.18
N ALA A 363 -37.89 57.45 -9.92
CA ALA A 363 -37.58 58.56 -9.02
C ALA A 363 -36.20 58.34 -8.36
N LYS A 364 -35.59 59.39 -7.77
CA LYS A 364 -34.30 59.27 -7.07
C LYS A 364 -34.48 58.29 -5.89
N PRO A 365 -33.72 57.19 -5.81
CA PRO A 365 -33.89 56.19 -4.76
C PRO A 365 -33.59 56.78 -3.36
N SER A 366 -34.28 56.29 -2.33
CA SER A 366 -33.94 56.65 -0.95
C SER A 366 -32.61 56.02 -0.52
N ASP A 367 -32.03 56.50 0.56
CA ASP A 367 -30.80 55.92 1.12
C ASP A 367 -30.96 54.45 1.51
N VAL A 368 -32.16 54.07 1.96
CA VAL A 368 -32.50 52.69 2.30
C VAL A 368 -32.51 51.83 1.04
N ASP A 369 -33.08 52.33 -0.06
CA ASP A 369 -33.10 51.63 -1.34
C ASP A 369 -31.70 51.48 -1.93
N LEU A 370 -30.88 52.55 -1.85
CA LEU A 370 -29.49 52.52 -2.30
C LEU A 370 -28.66 51.52 -1.51
N LEU A 371 -28.78 51.51 -0.18
CA LEU A 371 -28.12 50.51 0.66
C LEU A 371 -28.51 49.09 0.27
N TYR A 372 -29.80 48.84 0.04
CA TYR A 372 -30.26 47.52 -0.38
C TYR A 372 -29.69 47.11 -1.74
N MET A 373 -29.67 48.03 -2.72
CA MET A 373 -29.09 47.80 -4.04
C MET A 373 -27.58 47.53 -3.98
N ILE A 374 -26.84 48.31 -3.20
CA ILE A 374 -25.39 48.14 -3.01
C ILE A 374 -25.10 46.80 -2.35
N LYS A 375 -25.81 46.45 -1.27
CA LYS A 375 -25.64 45.17 -0.57
C LYS A 375 -25.92 44.00 -1.49
N ASN A 376 -27.01 44.02 -2.25
CA ASN A 376 -27.34 42.95 -3.21
C ASN A 376 -26.28 42.81 -4.32
N ASP A 377 -25.75 43.91 -4.83
CA ASP A 377 -24.67 43.87 -5.83
C ASP A 377 -23.35 43.35 -5.25
N LEU A 378 -23.01 43.76 -4.03
CA LEU A 378 -21.85 43.24 -3.31
C LEU A 378 -22.02 41.74 -3.02
N GLU A 379 -23.15 41.30 -2.46
CA GLU A 379 -23.47 39.88 -2.21
C GLU A 379 -23.37 39.03 -3.48
N ARG A 380 -23.90 39.51 -4.61
CA ARG A 380 -23.76 38.85 -5.92
C ARG A 380 -22.31 38.75 -6.38
N THR A 381 -21.49 39.75 -6.05
CA THR A 381 -20.07 39.80 -6.42
C THR A 381 -19.21 38.90 -5.53
N PHE A 382 -19.47 38.88 -4.21
CA PHE A 382 -18.79 38.01 -3.26
C PHE A 382 -19.17 36.53 -3.47
N GLY A 383 -20.32 36.26 -4.10
CA GLY A 383 -20.79 34.91 -4.43
C GLY A 383 -21.31 34.16 -3.21
N SER A 384 -21.75 32.91 -3.41
CA SER A 384 -22.06 32.01 -2.29
C SER A 384 -20.75 31.61 -1.61
N HIS A 385 -20.72 31.64 -0.27
CA HIS A 385 -19.56 31.25 0.55
C HIS A 385 -19.03 29.84 0.26
N SER A 386 -19.85 28.98 -0.36
CA SER A 386 -19.48 27.64 -0.81
C SER A 386 -18.36 27.66 -1.86
N GLY A 387 -17.20 27.11 -1.53
CA GLY A 387 -16.05 26.99 -2.45
C GLY A 387 -14.99 28.09 -2.31
N LEU A 388 -15.22 29.11 -1.45
CA LEU A 388 -14.16 30.04 -1.07
C LEU A 388 -13.06 29.35 -0.26
N PHE A 389 -13.40 28.32 0.50
CA PHE A 389 -12.44 27.48 1.20
C PHE A 389 -12.65 26.02 0.84
N SER A 390 -11.67 25.37 0.22
CA SER A 390 -11.81 23.97 -0.20
C SER A 390 -10.50 23.22 -0.01
N PRO A 391 -10.01 23.12 1.24
CA PRO A 391 -8.78 22.41 1.53
C PRO A 391 -8.92 20.93 1.15
N GLN A 392 -7.98 20.41 0.37
CA GLN A 392 -7.95 19.00 -0.03
C GLN A 392 -6.55 18.43 0.18
N LEU A 393 -6.48 17.29 0.88
CA LEU A 393 -5.26 16.53 1.07
C LEU A 393 -5.30 15.27 0.20
N ARG A 394 -4.48 15.26 -0.86
CA ARG A 394 -4.29 14.12 -1.75
C ARG A 394 -3.03 13.36 -1.37
N CYS A 395 -3.13 12.04 -1.29
CA CYS A 395 -2.00 11.15 -1.05
C CYS A 395 -2.03 10.02 -2.10
N VAL A 396 -0.96 9.89 -2.88
CA VAL A 396 -0.82 8.84 -3.90
C VAL A 396 0.44 8.05 -3.62
N PHE A 397 0.36 6.73 -3.82
CA PHE A 397 1.48 5.82 -3.65
C PHE A 397 1.84 5.18 -4.97
N LYS A 398 3.14 5.07 -5.24
CA LYS A 398 3.68 4.45 -6.45
C LYS A 398 4.76 3.45 -6.07
N ASP A 399 4.72 2.28 -6.68
CA ASP A 399 5.74 1.25 -6.45
C ASP A 399 7.05 1.62 -7.14
N VAL A 400 8.14 1.05 -6.64
CA VAL A 400 9.48 1.32 -7.17
C VAL A 400 9.70 0.41 -8.37
N THR A 401 9.96 1.01 -9.53
CA THR A 401 10.16 0.23 -10.76
C THR A 401 11.58 -0.32 -10.87
N TYR A 402 11.73 -1.39 -11.64
CA TYR A 402 13.04 -1.95 -11.99
C TYR A 402 14.03 -0.91 -12.56
N GLU A 403 13.57 -0.01 -13.44
CA GLU A 403 14.43 1.02 -14.05
C GLU A 403 15.02 1.94 -12.99
N SER A 404 14.22 2.30 -11.99
CA SER A 404 14.65 3.13 -10.86
C SER A 404 15.73 2.41 -10.03
N ILE A 405 15.56 1.10 -9.80
CA ILE A 405 16.47 0.30 -8.96
C ILE A 405 17.80 0.01 -9.67
N GLN A 406 17.79 -0.14 -10.99
CA GLN A 406 19.00 -0.31 -11.79
C GLN A 406 19.89 0.93 -11.80
N ASP A 407 19.28 2.11 -11.67
CA ASP A 407 20.00 3.37 -11.66
C ASP A 407 20.96 3.45 -10.46
N LYS A 408 22.26 3.53 -10.78
CA LYS A 408 23.33 3.65 -9.78
C LYS A 408 23.21 4.94 -8.99
N ASN A 409 22.75 6.03 -9.61
CA ASN A 409 22.58 7.31 -8.94
C ASN A 409 21.42 7.23 -7.95
N PHE A 410 20.30 6.62 -8.33
CA PHE A 410 19.17 6.38 -7.43
C PHE A 410 19.62 5.61 -6.19
N LYS A 411 20.31 4.48 -6.38
CA LYS A 411 20.79 3.65 -5.26
C LYS A 411 21.73 4.42 -4.32
N ALA A 412 22.68 5.18 -4.88
CA ALA A 412 23.61 5.97 -4.08
C ALA A 412 22.88 7.05 -3.27
N LEU A 413 21.94 7.78 -3.90
CA LEU A 413 21.17 8.83 -3.25
C LEU A 413 20.18 8.29 -2.22
N LEU A 414 19.49 7.18 -2.51
CA LEU A 414 18.63 6.49 -1.55
C LEU A 414 19.44 6.04 -0.32
N SER A 415 20.59 5.39 -0.54
CA SER A 415 21.49 4.96 0.52
C SER A 415 21.93 6.14 1.39
N ALA A 416 22.37 7.25 0.77
CA ALA A 416 22.79 8.45 1.48
C ALA A 416 21.63 9.09 2.27
N ALA A 417 20.45 9.20 1.67
CA ALA A 417 19.27 9.79 2.30
C ALA A 417 18.80 8.97 3.50
N MET A 418 18.75 7.65 3.38
CA MET A 418 18.40 6.75 4.49
C MET A 418 19.42 6.80 5.62
N ARG A 419 20.72 6.86 5.32
CA ARG A 419 21.77 7.04 6.34
C ARG A 419 21.63 8.35 7.07
N LYS A 420 21.35 9.44 6.35
CA LYS A 420 21.10 10.76 6.94
C LYS A 420 19.89 10.76 7.87
N ALA A 421 18.88 9.94 7.58
CA ALA A 421 17.72 9.71 8.44
C ALA A 421 17.99 8.73 9.63
N GLY A 422 19.24 8.29 9.84
CA GLY A 422 19.61 7.39 10.94
C GLY A 422 19.38 5.89 10.64
N GLY A 423 19.05 5.52 9.41
CA GLY A 423 18.66 4.17 9.00
C GLY A 423 19.81 3.24 8.62
N GLU A 424 21.00 3.34 9.23
CA GLU A 424 22.20 2.57 8.83
C GLU A 424 21.96 1.05 8.80
N GLY A 425 21.21 0.51 9.77
CA GLY A 425 20.84 -0.92 9.81
C GLY A 425 19.94 -1.34 8.63
N PHE A 426 18.98 -0.49 8.26
CA PHE A 426 18.09 -0.75 7.12
C PHE A 426 18.83 -0.68 5.79
N VAL A 427 19.75 0.27 5.63
CA VAL A 427 20.60 0.36 4.43
C VAL A 427 21.44 -0.91 4.30
N ARG A 428 22.09 -1.35 5.38
CA ARG A 428 22.87 -2.60 5.35
C ARG A 428 22.03 -3.80 4.98
N GLN A 429 20.82 -3.91 5.53
CA GLN A 429 19.91 -5.01 5.20
C GLN A 429 19.44 -4.96 3.75
N LEU A 430 18.93 -3.81 3.29
CA LEU A 430 18.39 -3.65 1.93
C LEU A 430 19.45 -3.93 0.86
N PHE A 431 20.65 -3.38 1.04
CA PHE A 431 21.73 -3.59 0.08
C PHE A 431 22.40 -4.95 0.23
N ARG A 432 22.43 -5.57 1.41
CA ARG A 432 22.87 -6.97 1.56
C ARG A 432 21.92 -7.95 0.89
N GLU A 433 20.61 -7.77 1.05
CA GLU A 433 19.59 -8.57 0.35
C GLU A 433 19.71 -8.39 -1.16
N TYR A 434 20.00 -7.17 -1.63
CA TYR A 434 20.30 -6.88 -3.04
C TYR A 434 21.61 -7.50 -3.55
N ASP A 435 22.71 -7.39 -2.79
CA ASP A 435 24.03 -7.92 -3.17
C ASP A 435 24.08 -9.46 -3.07
N ALA A 436 23.21 -10.07 -2.27
CA ALA A 436 22.95 -11.51 -2.25
C ALA A 436 21.95 -11.97 -3.33
N ALA A 437 21.28 -11.04 -4.02
CA ALA A 437 20.37 -11.36 -5.11
C ALA A 437 21.07 -11.92 -6.38
N PRO A 438 22.27 -11.44 -6.80
CA PRO A 438 23.02 -12.05 -7.90
C PRO A 438 23.75 -13.33 -7.44
N GLU A 439 23.00 -14.41 -7.26
CA GLU A 439 23.58 -15.74 -7.49
C GLU A 439 23.29 -16.12 -8.95
N ALA A 440 24.35 -16.27 -9.75
CA ALA A 440 24.38 -16.69 -11.16
C ALA A 440 24.34 -15.60 -12.25
N ASN A 441 25.29 -14.65 -12.20
CA ASN A 441 25.99 -14.32 -13.45
C ASN A 441 27.12 -15.34 -13.62
N GLY A 442 26.92 -16.27 -14.56
CA GLY A 442 27.82 -17.29 -15.08
C GLY A 442 29.21 -17.46 -14.46
N ARG A 443 29.43 -18.66 -13.90
CA ARG A 443 30.63 -19.44 -14.22
C ARG A 443 30.20 -20.68 -14.97
#